data_AF-A0A352T9C7-F1
#
_entry.id   AF-A0A352T9C7-F1
#
_cell.length_a   1.000
_cell.length_b   1.000
_cell.length_c   1.000
_cell.angle_alpha   90.00
_cell.angle_beta   90.00
_cell.angle_gamma   90.00
#
_symmetry.space_group_name_H-M   'P 1'
#
loop_
_entity.id
_entity.type
_entity.pdbx_description
1 polymer ?
#
loop_
_entity_poly.entity_id
_entity_poly.type
_entity_poly.pdbx_seq_one_letter_code
_entity_poly.pdbx_strand_id
1 'polypeptide(L)'
;MQSTKGDVAFSIDSLLEQPEKLSERGVTELYLHDEALSKDRKKIIQVLELLSQKDSPFVSILTNVQTIDRELAQKAADSLCSLEIPLTASVKGEALLFDKHLFAKKALLLNEAGAVFGFSLDWGLLANDRAKLFRERLDFAIDQYPNHIDFPQLESGEIAKSTAVFSSRDMELCADLAFACQTFYSEGRAVPWFKTVLESLRIKPAAFFSDFSEWQRCNNCGRSDTSFDPYKIPHAELEKMQLLFLEQKYEEKNRSMWFSAVSDIVRINGAFSRVVAEHENCELELSYNPDDLLSPDAYDIAHFCDTVPMENCRVSVYDAGDAPDYRLV
;
A
#
# COMPACT_ATOMS: atom_id res chain seq x y z
N MET A 1 15.02 10.09 -11.84
CA MET A 1 14.80 11.56 -11.78
C MET A 1 14.53 12.13 -13.17
N GLN A 2 13.27 12.13 -13.60
CA GLN A 2 12.77 13.22 -14.44
C GLN A 2 12.11 14.17 -13.46
N SER A 3 12.75 15.31 -13.22
CA SER A 3 12.19 16.39 -12.41
C SER A 3 10.88 16.82 -13.07
N THR A 4 9.76 16.46 -12.44
CA THR A 4 8.51 17.19 -12.59
C THR A 4 8.75 18.61 -12.08
N LYS A 5 8.28 19.62 -12.81
CA LYS A 5 8.38 21.03 -12.39
C LYS A 5 7.79 21.17 -10.98
N GLY A 6 8.61 21.37 -9.95
CA GLY A 6 8.12 21.64 -8.60
C GLY A 6 9.06 21.29 -7.44
N ASP A 7 10.04 20.40 -7.64
CA ASP A 7 10.84 19.90 -6.52
C ASP A 7 11.77 20.98 -5.95
N VAL A 8 11.49 21.45 -4.73
CA VAL A 8 12.33 22.40 -4.00
C VAL A 8 13.05 21.65 -2.89
N ALA A 9 14.37 21.58 -2.98
CA ALA A 9 15.19 21.11 -1.86
C ALA A 9 15.17 22.16 -0.73
N PHE A 10 14.90 21.72 0.50
CA PHE A 10 14.94 22.55 1.70
C PHE A 10 15.62 21.79 2.84
N SER A 11 16.13 22.53 3.83
CA SER A 11 16.71 21.90 5.03
C SER A 11 15.62 21.69 6.08
N ILE A 12 15.69 20.58 6.82
CA ILE A 12 14.78 20.31 7.93
C ILE A 12 14.86 21.43 8.97
N ASP A 13 16.06 21.92 9.29
CA ASP A 13 16.21 22.99 10.27
C ASP A 13 15.50 24.28 9.79
N SER A 14 15.50 24.58 8.49
CA SER A 14 14.70 25.68 7.91
C SER A 14 13.19 25.44 7.96
N LEU A 15 12.74 24.18 7.84
CA LEU A 15 11.34 23.81 8.03
C LEU A 15 10.91 24.04 9.48
N LEU A 16 11.75 23.61 10.44
CA LEU A 16 11.49 23.77 11.86
C LEU A 16 11.45 25.25 12.29
N GLU A 17 12.21 26.11 11.62
CA GLU A 17 12.27 27.55 11.91
C GLU A 17 11.12 28.37 11.31
N GLN A 18 10.53 27.94 10.18
CA GLN A 18 9.55 28.73 9.41
C GLN A 18 8.42 27.86 8.79
N PRO A 19 7.60 27.18 9.62
CA PRO A 19 6.58 26.24 9.15
C PRO A 19 5.48 26.88 8.28
N GLU A 20 5.10 28.13 8.57
CA GLU A 20 4.05 28.89 7.85
C GLU A 20 4.34 29.11 6.36
N LYS A 21 5.59 28.99 5.92
CA LYS A 21 5.96 29.24 4.51
C LYS A 21 5.55 28.13 3.55
N LEU A 22 5.20 26.94 4.05
CA LEU A 22 4.79 25.83 3.19
C LEU A 22 3.33 25.96 2.74
N SER A 23 2.42 26.23 3.68
CA SER A 23 0.99 26.40 3.38
C SER A 23 0.73 27.63 2.53
N GLU A 24 1.44 28.74 2.77
CA GLU A 24 1.40 29.95 1.93
C GLU A 24 1.78 29.70 0.45
N ARG A 25 2.54 28.63 0.18
CA ARG A 25 2.96 28.25 -1.18
C ARG A 25 2.03 27.25 -1.85
N GLY A 26 0.94 26.84 -1.19
CA GLY A 26 -0.01 25.86 -1.72
C GLY A 26 0.58 24.45 -1.85
N VAL A 27 1.61 24.13 -1.06
CA VAL A 27 2.19 22.78 -1.01
C VAL A 27 1.20 21.86 -0.28
N THR A 28 0.75 20.80 -0.94
CA THR A 28 -0.20 19.82 -0.37
C THR A 28 0.50 18.54 0.11
N GLU A 29 1.69 18.24 -0.40
CA GLU A 29 2.47 17.05 -0.07
C GLU A 29 3.94 17.39 0.15
N LEU A 30 4.57 16.70 1.12
CA LEU A 30 5.97 16.87 1.48
C LEU A 30 6.67 15.53 1.63
N TYR A 31 7.80 15.35 0.96
CA TYR A 31 8.59 14.12 1.01
C TYR A 31 9.92 14.36 1.75
N LEU A 32 10.09 13.72 2.90
CA LEU A 32 11.28 13.83 3.75
C LEU A 32 12.13 12.55 3.68
N HIS A 33 13.02 12.46 2.68
CA HIS A 33 13.86 11.28 2.41
C HIS A 33 15.30 11.39 2.96
N ASP A 34 15.52 12.19 4.00
CA ASP A 34 16.85 12.40 4.57
C ASP A 34 17.25 11.22 5.49
N GLU A 35 18.40 10.59 5.20
CA GLU A 35 18.87 9.42 5.96
C GLU A 35 19.23 9.77 7.41
N ALA A 36 19.75 10.98 7.66
CA ALA A 36 20.09 11.41 9.02
C ALA A 36 18.83 11.65 9.86
N LEU A 37 17.79 12.26 9.27
CA LEU A 37 16.47 12.39 9.89
C LEU A 37 15.87 11.03 10.22
N SER A 38 15.96 10.06 9.31
CA SER A 38 15.36 8.73 9.49
C SER A 38 15.83 8.02 10.76
N LYS A 39 17.01 8.39 11.28
CA LYS A 39 17.65 7.84 12.49
C LYS A 39 17.47 8.73 13.73
N ASP A 40 16.95 9.94 13.57
CA ASP A 40 16.75 10.91 14.66
C ASP A 40 15.27 11.01 15.05
N ARG A 41 14.85 10.08 15.93
CA ARG A 41 13.50 10.03 16.50
C ARG A 41 13.03 11.39 17.05
N LYS A 42 13.92 12.13 17.73
CA LYS A 42 13.53 13.40 18.35
C LYS A 42 13.18 14.43 17.29
N LYS A 43 13.98 14.53 16.23
CA LYS A 43 13.68 15.40 15.10
C LYS A 43 12.42 14.98 14.36
N ILE A 44 12.18 13.68 14.16
CA ILE A 44 10.93 13.20 13.54
C ILE A 44 9.72 13.66 14.35
N ILE A 45 9.73 13.48 15.67
CA ILE A 45 8.62 13.95 16.52
C ILE A 45 8.44 15.47 16.45
N GLN A 46 9.54 16.24 16.45
CA GLN A 46 9.47 17.70 16.29
C GLN A 46 8.83 18.10 14.96
N VAL A 47 9.17 17.39 13.87
CA VAL A 47 8.55 17.60 12.56
C VAL A 47 7.06 17.29 12.62
N LEU A 48 6.66 16.15 13.18
CA LEU A 48 5.25 15.76 13.30
C LEU A 48 4.44 16.78 14.12
N GLU A 49 4.98 17.25 15.24
CA GLU A 49 4.31 18.24 16.11
C GLU A 49 4.09 19.60 15.43
N LEU A 50 5.01 20.01 14.53
CA LEU A 50 4.83 21.21 13.73
C LEU A 50 3.73 21.02 12.68
N LEU A 51 3.61 19.81 12.13
CA LEU A 51 2.67 19.45 11.08
C LEU A 51 1.28 19.07 11.62
N SER A 52 1.10 18.97 12.94
CA SER A 52 -0.23 18.78 13.54
C SER A 52 -1.10 20.05 13.51
N GLN A 53 -0.62 21.15 12.91
CA GLN A 53 -1.37 22.39 12.78
C GLN A 53 -2.37 22.34 11.62
N LYS A 54 -3.46 23.11 11.74
CA LYS A 54 -4.50 23.24 10.71
C LYS A 54 -3.88 23.74 9.40
N ASP A 55 -4.24 23.10 8.28
CA ASP A 55 -3.74 23.37 6.91
C ASP A 55 -2.30 22.89 6.60
N SER A 56 -1.79 21.91 7.36
CA SER A 56 -0.49 21.28 7.06
C SER A 56 -0.59 20.31 5.87
N PRO A 57 0.45 20.22 5.01
CA PRO A 57 0.50 19.23 3.94
C PRO A 57 0.56 17.81 4.50
N PHE A 58 0.16 16.84 3.69
CA PHE A 58 0.46 15.44 3.97
C PHE A 58 1.97 15.20 3.86
N VAL A 59 2.56 14.46 4.80
CA VAL A 59 4.02 14.27 4.85
C VAL A 59 4.42 12.81 4.84
N SER A 60 5.20 12.40 3.84
CA SER A 60 5.89 11.10 3.81
C SER A 60 7.29 11.23 4.40
N ILE A 61 7.59 10.45 5.44
CA ILE A 61 8.85 10.55 6.19
C ILE A 61 9.61 9.23 6.14
N LEU A 62 10.79 9.24 5.50
CA LEU A 62 11.72 8.12 5.57
C LEU A 62 12.09 7.86 7.02
N THR A 63 11.77 6.66 7.51
CA THR A 63 11.91 6.30 8.91
C THR A 63 12.65 4.98 9.04
N ASN A 64 13.78 5.01 9.75
CA ASN A 64 14.51 3.78 10.04
C ASN A 64 13.69 2.93 11.02
N VAL A 65 13.51 1.64 10.72
CA VAL A 65 12.74 0.73 11.57
C VAL A 65 13.15 0.73 13.06
N GLN A 66 14.42 1.02 13.37
CA GLN A 66 14.90 1.05 14.75
C GLN A 66 14.39 2.27 15.56
N THR A 67 14.06 3.39 14.90
CA THR A 67 13.60 4.61 15.58
C THR A 67 12.14 4.53 16.03
N ILE A 68 11.37 3.61 15.47
CA ILE A 68 9.94 3.44 15.74
C ILE A 68 9.72 2.91 17.16
N ASP A 69 8.99 3.65 17.98
CA ASP A 69 8.51 3.21 19.28
C ASP A 69 7.04 3.62 19.46
N ARG A 70 6.47 3.35 20.64
CA ARG A 70 5.06 3.67 20.93
C ARG A 70 4.76 5.16 20.84
N GLU A 71 5.68 6.02 21.27
CA GLU A 71 5.46 7.47 21.25
C GLU A 71 5.49 8.00 19.82
N LEU A 72 6.46 7.56 19.01
CA LEU A 72 6.51 7.92 17.59
C LEU A 72 5.28 7.39 16.83
N ALA A 73 4.88 6.14 17.09
CA ALA A 73 3.68 5.56 16.47
C ALA A 73 2.42 6.38 16.79
N GLN A 74 2.21 6.75 18.06
CA GLN A 74 1.06 7.57 18.45
C GLN A 74 1.11 8.96 17.79
N LYS A 75 2.27 9.62 17.80
CA LYS A 75 2.42 10.94 17.16
C LYS A 75 2.18 10.90 15.66
N ALA A 76 2.59 9.82 14.99
CA ALA A 76 2.33 9.61 13.58
C ALA A 76 0.83 9.41 13.31
N ALA A 77 0.13 8.63 14.15
CA ALA A 77 -1.32 8.44 14.04
C ALA A 77 -2.12 9.74 14.23
N ASP A 78 -1.65 10.63 15.10
CA ASP A 78 -2.29 11.93 15.36
C ASP A 78 -1.94 13.01 14.31
N SER A 79 -1.16 12.68 13.28
CA SER A 79 -0.65 13.63 12.27
C SER A 79 -1.02 13.19 10.85
N LEU A 80 -1.14 14.15 9.92
CA LEU A 80 -1.33 13.87 8.49
C LEU A 80 0.00 13.42 7.84
N CYS A 81 0.46 12.22 8.19
CA CYS A 81 1.73 11.70 7.71
C CYS A 81 1.68 10.22 7.37
N SER A 82 2.66 9.78 6.59
CA SER A 82 3.02 8.38 6.40
C SER A 82 4.49 8.16 6.79
N LEU A 83 4.75 7.08 7.52
CA LEU A 83 6.12 6.62 7.76
C LEU A 83 6.55 5.67 6.65
N GLU A 84 7.59 6.06 5.91
CA GLU A 84 8.17 5.25 4.83
C GLU A 84 9.33 4.41 5.37
N ILE A 85 9.14 3.09 5.46
CA ILE A 85 10.06 2.20 6.16
C ILE A 85 10.78 1.30 5.14
N PRO A 86 12.11 1.48 4.93
CA PRO A 86 12.87 0.59 4.07
C PRO A 86 12.95 -0.82 4.64
N LEU A 87 12.51 -1.82 3.86
CA LEU A 87 12.51 -3.24 4.21
C LEU A 87 13.91 -3.85 4.04
N THR A 88 14.88 -3.23 4.70
CA THR A 88 16.31 -3.51 4.53
C THR A 88 16.68 -4.91 4.99
N ALA A 89 17.61 -5.51 4.24
CA ALA A 89 18.33 -6.69 4.66
C ALA A 89 19.81 -6.36 4.85
N SER A 90 20.50 -7.17 5.63
CA SER A 90 21.94 -7.05 5.87
C SER A 90 22.69 -8.23 5.29
N VAL A 91 23.91 -8.03 4.81
CA VAL A 91 24.75 -9.11 4.29
C VAL A 91 25.76 -9.53 5.36
N LYS A 92 25.78 -10.82 5.72
CA LYS A 92 26.77 -11.40 6.61
C LYS A 92 27.42 -12.61 5.94
N GLY A 93 28.63 -12.41 5.41
CA GLY A 93 29.28 -13.40 4.56
C GLY A 93 28.48 -13.61 3.27
N GLU A 94 28.07 -14.85 3.00
CA GLU A 94 27.23 -15.19 1.83
C GLU A 94 25.72 -15.09 2.11
N ALA A 95 25.31 -14.86 3.37
CA ALA A 95 23.91 -14.85 3.75
C ALA A 95 23.33 -13.42 3.73
N LEU A 96 22.16 -13.28 3.11
CA LEU A 96 21.30 -12.11 3.23
C LEU A 96 20.34 -12.34 4.41
N LEU A 97 20.45 -11.49 5.44
CA LEU A 97 19.73 -11.59 6.70
C LEU A 97 18.64 -10.53 6.75
N PHE A 98 17.41 -10.98 6.99
CA PHE A 98 16.22 -10.14 7.10
C PHE A 98 15.55 -10.38 8.46
N ASP A 99 15.52 -9.35 9.32
CA ASP A 99 15.01 -9.45 10.68
C ASP A 99 13.49 -9.30 10.73
N LYS A 100 12.79 -10.38 10.35
CA LYS A 100 11.31 -10.45 10.37
C LYS A 100 10.72 -10.06 11.73
N HIS A 101 11.37 -10.43 12.82
CA HIS A 101 10.87 -10.16 14.17
C HIS A 101 10.92 -8.67 14.49
N LEU A 102 12.01 -7.98 14.14
CA LEU A 102 12.10 -6.53 14.30
C LEU A 102 10.99 -5.82 13.51
N PHE A 103 10.87 -6.09 12.21
CA PHE A 103 9.87 -5.44 11.36
C PHE A 103 8.43 -5.73 11.84
N ALA A 104 8.10 -6.99 12.13
CA ALA A 104 6.76 -7.34 12.60
C ALA A 104 6.41 -6.66 13.92
N LYS A 105 7.37 -6.60 14.86
CA LYS A 105 7.18 -5.91 16.13
C LYS A 105 6.92 -4.41 15.93
N LYS A 106 7.59 -3.75 14.99
CA LYS A 106 7.39 -2.31 14.74
C LYS A 106 6.10 -2.03 13.98
N ALA A 107 5.78 -2.84 12.97
CA ALA A 107 4.51 -2.75 12.25
C ALA A 107 3.31 -2.95 13.19
N LEU A 108 3.41 -3.89 14.14
CA LEU A 108 2.37 -4.06 15.17
C LEU A 108 2.14 -2.77 15.98
N LEU A 109 3.21 -2.07 16.40
CA LEU A 109 3.06 -0.80 17.12
C LEU A 109 2.34 0.28 16.29
N LEU A 110 2.58 0.31 14.98
CA LEU A 110 1.95 1.26 14.07
C LEU A 110 0.48 0.92 13.84
N ASN A 111 0.18 -0.35 13.57
CA ASN A 111 -1.18 -0.85 13.41
C ASN A 111 -2.01 -0.64 14.69
N GLU A 112 -1.46 -0.93 15.87
CA GLU A 112 -2.14 -0.69 17.16
C GLU A 112 -2.42 0.79 17.42
N ALA A 113 -1.56 1.69 16.93
CA ALA A 113 -1.76 3.14 17.05
C ALA A 113 -2.70 3.71 15.98
N GLY A 114 -2.96 2.98 14.89
CA GLY A 114 -3.65 3.50 13.72
C GLY A 114 -2.78 4.43 12.86
N ALA A 115 -1.46 4.30 12.93
CA ALA A 115 -0.54 5.11 12.13
C ALA A 115 -0.48 4.64 10.68
N VAL A 116 -0.44 5.57 9.73
CA VAL A 116 -0.23 5.26 8.31
C VAL A 116 1.25 5.00 8.07
N PHE A 117 1.57 3.87 7.42
CA PHE A 117 2.95 3.54 7.06
C PHE A 117 3.03 2.69 5.79
N GLY A 118 4.15 2.85 5.09
CA GLY A 118 4.50 2.07 3.92
C GLY A 118 5.81 1.31 4.10
N PHE A 119 5.99 0.31 3.24
CA PHE A 119 7.28 -0.36 3.10
C PHE A 119 7.89 -0.10 1.73
N SER A 120 9.19 0.19 1.68
CA SER A 120 9.94 0.18 0.42
C SER A 120 10.76 -1.08 0.27
N LEU A 121 10.61 -1.76 -0.87
CA LEU A 121 11.30 -3.01 -1.20
C LEU A 121 12.20 -2.83 -2.43
N ASP A 122 13.46 -3.21 -2.25
CA ASP A 122 14.44 -3.32 -3.33
C ASP A 122 14.63 -4.77 -3.82
N TRP A 123 15.23 -4.92 -4.99
CA TRP A 123 15.73 -6.20 -5.50
C TRP A 123 17.08 -6.05 -6.20
N GLY A 124 17.99 -6.98 -5.94
CA GLY A 124 19.25 -7.10 -6.68
C GLY A 124 20.30 -6.05 -6.37
N LEU A 125 20.05 -5.15 -5.41
CA LEU A 125 21.02 -4.16 -4.94
C LEU A 125 22.02 -4.73 -3.92
N LEU A 126 21.61 -5.78 -3.20
CA LEU A 126 22.43 -6.43 -2.18
C LEU A 126 23.16 -7.66 -2.74
N ALA A 127 24.38 -7.89 -2.25
CA ALA A 127 25.11 -9.11 -2.56
C ALA A 127 24.34 -10.36 -2.10
N ASN A 128 24.36 -11.41 -2.92
CA ASN A 128 23.67 -12.68 -2.71
C ASN A 128 22.13 -12.61 -2.69
N ASP A 129 21.53 -11.47 -3.05
CA ASP A 129 20.09 -11.38 -3.26
C ASP A 129 19.65 -12.26 -4.43
N ARG A 130 18.38 -12.69 -4.42
CA ARG A 130 17.76 -13.60 -5.41
C ARG A 130 16.27 -13.34 -5.48
N ALA A 131 15.64 -13.65 -6.61
CA ALA A 131 14.19 -13.50 -6.77
C ALA A 131 13.36 -14.25 -5.71
N LYS A 132 13.86 -15.35 -5.16
CA LYS A 132 13.19 -16.03 -4.03
C LYS A 132 13.14 -15.15 -2.77
N LEU A 133 14.23 -14.47 -2.43
CA LEU A 133 14.32 -13.62 -1.24
C LEU A 133 13.47 -12.35 -1.39
N PHE A 134 13.41 -11.79 -2.61
CA PHE A 134 12.46 -10.71 -2.92
C PHE A 134 11.01 -11.15 -2.67
N ARG A 135 10.58 -12.29 -3.21
CA ARG A 135 9.23 -12.84 -2.99
C ARG A 135 8.93 -13.07 -1.51
N GLU A 136 9.88 -13.61 -0.74
CA GLU A 136 9.72 -13.82 0.70
C GLU A 136 9.59 -12.52 1.50
N ARG A 137 10.28 -11.45 1.07
CA ARG A 137 10.13 -10.11 1.65
C ARG A 137 8.79 -9.48 1.28
N LEU A 138 8.33 -9.65 0.04
CA LEU A 138 7.02 -9.16 -0.41
C LEU A 138 5.87 -9.86 0.32
N ASP A 139 5.91 -11.19 0.43
CA ASP A 139 4.95 -11.96 1.23
C ASP A 139 4.89 -11.43 2.67
N PHE A 140 6.07 -11.27 3.29
CA PHE A 140 6.17 -10.76 4.65
C PHE A 140 5.63 -9.33 4.80
N ALA A 141 5.94 -8.43 3.85
CA ALA A 141 5.53 -7.04 3.90
C ALA A 141 4.01 -6.92 3.94
N ILE A 142 3.31 -7.61 3.02
CA ILE A 142 1.85 -7.65 2.96
C ILE A 142 1.25 -8.21 4.25
N ASP A 143 1.87 -9.23 4.84
CA ASP A 143 1.40 -9.83 6.10
C ASP A 143 1.42 -8.85 7.29
N GLN A 144 2.08 -7.68 7.16
CA GLN A 144 2.10 -6.64 8.20
C GLN A 144 1.07 -5.52 7.99
N TYR A 145 0.21 -5.61 6.98
CA TYR A 145 -0.83 -4.61 6.67
C TYR A 145 -0.32 -3.18 6.42
N PRO A 146 0.77 -2.95 5.65
CA PRO A 146 1.19 -1.60 5.31
C PRO A 146 0.14 -0.92 4.41
N ASN A 147 -0.03 0.39 4.54
CA ASN A 147 -0.95 1.19 3.72
C ASN A 147 -0.56 1.21 2.23
N HIS A 148 0.73 0.99 1.96
CA HIS A 148 1.27 0.91 0.61
C HIS A 148 2.61 0.19 0.62
N ILE A 149 3.00 -0.30 -0.56
CA ILE A 149 4.33 -0.84 -0.81
C ILE A 149 4.93 -0.12 -2.01
N ASP A 150 6.12 0.44 -1.79
CA ASP A 150 6.87 1.16 -2.80
C ASP A 150 8.07 0.38 -3.29
N PHE A 151 8.45 0.67 -4.53
CA PHE A 151 9.52 -0.01 -5.23
C PHE A 151 10.44 1.04 -5.85
N PRO A 152 11.45 1.55 -5.11
CA PRO A 152 12.27 2.67 -5.54
C PRO A 152 12.91 2.51 -6.92
N GLN A 153 13.14 1.27 -7.36
CA GLN A 153 13.73 0.96 -8.67
C GLN A 153 12.76 1.17 -9.85
N LEU A 154 11.44 1.15 -9.62
CA LEU A 154 10.46 1.53 -10.65
C LEU A 154 10.51 3.04 -10.94
N GLU A 155 10.82 3.86 -9.94
CA GLU A 155 10.82 5.33 -10.05
C GLU A 155 12.19 5.92 -10.39
N SER A 156 13.23 5.44 -9.71
CA SER A 156 14.60 5.95 -9.86
C SER A 156 15.22 5.54 -11.19
N GLY A 157 14.76 4.42 -11.76
CA GLY A 157 15.41 3.73 -12.88
C GLY A 157 16.73 3.08 -12.48
N GLU A 158 17.00 2.87 -11.18
CA GLU A 158 18.19 2.18 -10.72
C GLU A 158 18.17 0.72 -11.19
N ILE A 159 19.16 0.36 -12.01
CA ILE A 159 19.27 -0.97 -12.60
C ILE A 159 20.26 -1.80 -11.79
N ALA A 160 19.74 -2.81 -11.09
CA ALA A 160 20.55 -3.83 -10.46
C ALA A 160 21.39 -4.60 -11.49
N LYS A 161 22.64 -4.93 -11.15
CA LYS A 161 23.52 -5.71 -12.04
C LYS A 161 23.31 -7.21 -11.83
N SER A 162 23.04 -7.94 -12.91
CA SER A 162 22.90 -9.40 -12.87
C SER A 162 24.11 -10.08 -12.23
N THR A 163 23.86 -11.11 -11.43
CA THR A 163 24.90 -11.94 -10.79
C THR A 163 24.75 -13.41 -11.17
N ALA A 164 25.71 -14.25 -10.78
CA ALA A 164 25.63 -15.70 -11.02
C ALA A 164 24.41 -16.37 -10.34
N VAL A 165 23.85 -15.74 -9.31
CA VAL A 165 22.72 -16.26 -8.53
C VAL A 165 21.43 -15.43 -8.68
N PHE A 166 21.49 -14.34 -9.45
CA PHE A 166 20.37 -13.44 -9.74
C PHE A 166 20.46 -13.04 -11.22
N SER A 167 19.77 -13.80 -12.08
CA SER A 167 19.82 -13.61 -13.53
C SER A 167 19.05 -12.36 -13.98
N SER A 168 19.33 -11.87 -15.19
CA SER A 168 18.55 -10.76 -15.77
C SER A 168 17.05 -11.12 -15.89
N ARG A 169 16.74 -12.38 -16.20
CA ARG A 169 15.36 -12.87 -16.24
C ARG A 169 14.70 -12.81 -14.86
N ASP A 170 15.43 -13.18 -13.81
CA ASP A 170 14.91 -13.07 -12.44
C ASP A 170 14.68 -11.61 -12.04
N MET A 171 15.53 -10.69 -12.50
CA MET A 171 15.36 -9.25 -12.25
C MET A 171 14.13 -8.69 -12.97
N GLU A 172 13.89 -9.11 -14.21
CA GLU A 172 12.66 -8.78 -14.95
C GLU A 172 11.42 -9.33 -14.24
N LEU A 173 11.48 -10.56 -13.73
CA LEU A 173 10.39 -11.14 -12.93
C LEU A 173 10.12 -10.34 -11.65
N CYS A 174 11.15 -9.87 -10.94
CA CYS A 174 10.96 -9.01 -9.77
C CYS A 174 10.36 -7.65 -10.15
N ALA A 175 10.80 -7.05 -11.25
CA ALA A 175 10.27 -5.77 -11.73
C ALA A 175 8.79 -5.88 -12.14
N ASP A 176 8.41 -6.96 -12.83
CA ASP A 176 7.02 -7.23 -13.19
C ASP A 176 6.15 -7.48 -11.96
N LEU A 177 6.69 -8.20 -10.96
CA LEU A 177 6.00 -8.45 -9.70
C LEU A 177 5.82 -7.17 -8.87
N ALA A 178 6.85 -6.32 -8.82
CA ALA A 178 6.81 -5.01 -8.18
C ALA A 178 5.73 -4.12 -8.81
N PHE A 179 5.70 -4.03 -10.14
CA PHE A 179 4.70 -3.25 -10.86
C PHE A 179 3.27 -3.79 -10.65
N ALA A 180 3.10 -5.12 -10.64
CA ALA A 180 1.83 -5.77 -10.34
C ALA A 180 1.36 -5.45 -8.91
N CYS A 181 2.25 -5.51 -7.93
CA CYS A 181 1.95 -5.15 -6.55
C CYS A 181 1.60 -3.66 -6.43
N GLN A 182 2.38 -2.76 -7.04
CA GLN A 182 2.11 -1.33 -7.03
C GLN A 182 0.74 -1.01 -7.64
N THR A 183 0.43 -1.58 -8.81
CA THR A 183 -0.84 -1.38 -9.51
C THR A 183 -2.02 -1.90 -8.70
N PHE A 184 -1.93 -3.14 -8.20
CA PHE A 184 -3.07 -3.81 -7.55
C PHE A 184 -3.23 -3.38 -6.09
N TYR A 185 -2.14 -3.28 -5.33
CA TYR A 185 -2.19 -3.09 -3.88
C TYR A 185 -2.13 -1.62 -3.48
N SER A 186 -1.09 -0.89 -3.92
CA SER A 186 -0.85 0.51 -3.52
C SER A 186 -1.82 1.45 -4.26
N GLU A 187 -1.74 1.52 -5.59
CA GLU A 187 -2.59 2.39 -6.41
C GLU A 187 -4.05 1.92 -6.42
N GLY A 188 -4.26 0.60 -6.36
CA GLY A 188 -5.57 -0.01 -6.20
C GLY A 188 -6.11 0.01 -4.76
N ARG A 189 -5.38 0.63 -3.81
CA ARG A 189 -5.81 0.90 -2.43
C ARG A 189 -6.44 -0.31 -1.73
N ALA A 190 -5.79 -1.46 -1.86
CA ALA A 190 -6.37 -2.75 -1.51
C ALA A 190 -6.25 -3.13 -0.02
N VAL A 191 -5.48 -2.37 0.76
CA VAL A 191 -5.10 -2.70 2.15
C VAL A 191 -6.26 -3.15 3.04
N PRO A 192 -7.44 -2.49 3.04
CA PRO A 192 -8.54 -2.85 3.95
C PRO A 192 -9.08 -4.28 3.76
N TRP A 193 -8.88 -4.89 2.59
CA TRP A 193 -9.53 -6.15 2.22
C TRP A 193 -8.60 -7.20 1.61
N PHE A 194 -7.43 -6.82 1.10
CA PHE A 194 -6.57 -7.66 0.27
C PHE A 194 -6.23 -9.00 0.94
N LYS A 195 -5.78 -8.94 2.20
CA LYS A 195 -5.33 -10.13 2.92
C LYS A 195 -6.46 -11.11 3.17
N THR A 196 -7.62 -10.62 3.60
CA THR A 196 -8.84 -11.40 3.82
C THR A 196 -9.25 -12.17 2.56
N VAL A 197 -9.31 -11.47 1.43
CA VAL A 197 -9.61 -12.05 0.11
C VAL A 197 -8.56 -13.13 -0.24
N LEU A 198 -7.27 -12.81 -0.08
CA LEU A 198 -6.19 -13.71 -0.45
C LEU A 198 -6.10 -14.97 0.45
N GLU A 199 -6.36 -14.85 1.75
CA GLU A 199 -6.41 -15.96 2.70
C GLU A 199 -7.52 -16.95 2.33
N SER A 200 -8.69 -16.43 1.94
CA SER A 200 -9.79 -17.24 1.42
C SER A 200 -9.48 -17.91 0.08
N LEU A 201 -8.39 -17.56 -0.61
CA LEU A 201 -7.84 -18.26 -1.79
C LEU A 201 -6.68 -19.22 -1.42
N ARG A 202 -6.12 -19.11 -0.21
CA ARG A 202 -4.93 -19.84 0.25
C ARG A 202 -3.73 -19.69 -0.69
N ILE A 203 -3.54 -18.48 -1.23
CA ILE A 203 -2.43 -18.12 -2.11
C ILE A 203 -1.51 -17.15 -1.36
N LYS A 204 -0.21 -17.19 -1.64
CA LYS A 204 0.74 -16.21 -1.10
C LYS A 204 0.76 -14.93 -1.93
N PRO A 205 1.00 -13.74 -1.35
CA PRO A 205 1.01 -12.48 -2.09
C PRO A 205 1.90 -12.50 -3.34
N ALA A 206 3.14 -12.98 -3.23
CA ALA A 206 4.07 -13.04 -4.35
C ALA A 206 3.63 -14.01 -5.46
N ALA A 207 2.86 -15.06 -5.14
CA ALA A 207 2.27 -15.92 -6.16
C ALA A 207 1.07 -15.22 -6.83
N PHE A 208 0.22 -14.57 -6.04
CA PHE A 208 -0.92 -13.79 -6.54
C PHE A 208 -0.47 -12.69 -7.52
N PHE A 209 0.52 -11.87 -7.13
CA PHE A 209 1.03 -10.81 -8.00
C PHE A 209 1.81 -11.36 -9.21
N SER A 210 2.37 -12.57 -9.12
CA SER A 210 2.99 -13.23 -10.28
C SER A 210 1.93 -13.53 -11.33
N ASP A 211 0.81 -14.12 -10.90
CA ASP A 211 -0.33 -14.39 -11.77
C ASP A 211 -0.96 -13.09 -12.29
N PHE A 212 -1.04 -12.04 -11.45
CA PHE A 212 -1.57 -10.74 -11.89
C PHE A 212 -0.65 -10.09 -12.93
N SER A 213 0.67 -10.19 -12.79
CA SER A 213 1.61 -9.69 -13.79
C SER A 213 1.44 -10.38 -15.16
N GLU A 214 1.11 -11.67 -15.16
CA GLU A 214 0.76 -12.41 -16.38
C GLU A 214 -0.54 -11.91 -16.99
N TRP A 215 -1.57 -11.73 -16.15
CA TRP A 215 -2.85 -11.15 -16.56
C TRP A 215 -2.67 -9.75 -17.15
N GLN A 216 -1.87 -8.88 -16.52
CA GLN A 216 -1.57 -7.53 -17.00
C GLN A 216 -0.92 -7.55 -18.39
N ARG A 217 0.04 -8.45 -18.63
CA ARG A 217 0.67 -8.62 -19.96
C ARG A 217 -0.34 -9.03 -21.02
N CYS A 218 -1.27 -9.92 -20.70
CA CYS A 218 -2.32 -10.37 -21.62
C CYS A 218 -3.36 -9.28 -21.92
N ASN A 219 -3.50 -8.27 -21.05
CA ASN A 219 -4.49 -7.20 -21.17
C ASN A 219 -3.89 -5.83 -21.55
N ASN A 220 -2.63 -5.78 -22.00
CA ASN A 220 -1.94 -4.54 -22.39
C ASN A 220 -1.95 -3.47 -21.27
N CYS A 221 -1.69 -3.90 -20.04
CA CYS A 221 -1.56 -3.03 -18.87
C CYS A 221 -0.41 -3.48 -17.96
N GLY A 222 0.56 -4.20 -18.52
CA GLY A 222 1.78 -4.60 -17.83
C GLY A 222 2.85 -3.52 -17.90
N ARG A 223 3.92 -3.70 -17.13
CA ARG A 223 5.04 -2.74 -16.99
C ARG A 223 5.68 -2.30 -18.31
N SER A 224 5.68 -3.16 -19.33
CA SER A 224 6.24 -2.86 -20.65
C SER A 224 5.32 -2.01 -21.53
N ASP A 225 4.07 -1.81 -21.13
CA ASP A 225 3.11 -0.98 -21.84
C ASP A 225 3.24 0.48 -21.39
N THR A 226 3.75 1.32 -22.29
CA THR A 226 3.96 2.74 -22.01
C THR A 226 2.68 3.58 -22.00
N SER A 227 1.54 3.00 -22.44
CA SER A 227 0.24 3.67 -22.45
C SER A 227 -0.51 3.50 -21.12
N PHE A 228 -0.07 2.57 -20.28
CA PHE A 228 -0.66 2.31 -18.98
C PHE A 228 0.23 2.86 -17.87
N ASP A 229 -0.33 3.79 -17.08
CA ASP A 229 0.32 4.38 -15.93
C ASP A 229 -0.67 4.33 -14.75
N PRO A 230 -0.45 3.46 -13.75
CA PRO A 230 -1.41 3.24 -12.68
C PRO A 230 -1.65 4.50 -11.83
N TYR A 231 -0.69 5.42 -11.78
CA TYR A 231 -0.80 6.70 -11.06
C TYR A 231 -1.72 7.73 -11.74
N LYS A 232 -2.06 7.51 -13.02
CA LYS A 232 -2.82 8.49 -13.82
C LYS A 232 -4.22 8.04 -14.16
N ILE A 233 -4.61 6.84 -13.76
CA ILE A 233 -5.94 6.30 -14.04
C ILE A 233 -6.84 6.44 -12.81
N PRO A 234 -8.15 6.73 -13.00
CA PRO A 234 -9.09 6.79 -11.88
C PRO A 234 -9.14 5.46 -11.12
N HIS A 235 -9.35 5.52 -9.81
CA HIS A 235 -9.41 4.31 -8.98
C HIS A 235 -10.51 3.34 -9.43
N ALA A 236 -11.63 3.84 -9.97
CA ALA A 236 -12.70 3.00 -10.50
C ALA A 236 -12.22 2.03 -11.61
N GLU A 237 -11.25 2.41 -12.45
CA GLU A 237 -10.70 1.52 -13.47
C GLU A 237 -9.76 0.48 -12.86
N LEU A 238 -8.98 0.86 -11.84
CA LEU A 238 -8.16 -0.08 -11.07
C LEU A 238 -9.03 -1.10 -10.32
N GLU A 239 -10.10 -0.65 -9.67
CA GLU A 239 -11.09 -1.51 -8.98
C GLU A 239 -11.70 -2.53 -9.96
N LYS A 240 -12.09 -2.08 -11.15
CA LYS A 240 -12.60 -2.96 -12.19
C LYS A 240 -11.58 -4.02 -12.60
N MET A 241 -10.31 -3.66 -12.76
CA MET A 241 -9.23 -4.63 -13.05
C MET A 241 -9.05 -5.62 -11.90
N GLN A 242 -9.08 -5.15 -10.64
CA GLN A 242 -9.00 -6.01 -9.46
C GLN A 242 -10.14 -7.01 -9.44
N LEU A 243 -11.38 -6.57 -9.63
CA LEU A 243 -12.57 -7.41 -9.64
C LEU A 243 -12.52 -8.47 -10.75
N LEU A 244 -12.15 -8.08 -11.98
CA LEU A 244 -12.02 -9.02 -13.11
C LEU A 244 -10.97 -10.09 -12.85
N PHE A 245 -9.83 -9.72 -12.27
CA PHE A 245 -8.78 -10.68 -11.94
C PHE A 245 -9.17 -11.58 -10.77
N LEU A 246 -9.79 -11.02 -9.73
CA LEU A 246 -10.28 -11.78 -8.58
C LEU A 246 -11.34 -12.80 -9.02
N GLU A 247 -12.28 -12.45 -9.88
CA GLU A 247 -13.29 -13.38 -10.39
C GLU A 247 -12.64 -14.63 -11.00
N GLN A 248 -11.64 -14.41 -11.88
CA GLN A 248 -10.86 -15.49 -12.49
C GLN A 248 -10.14 -16.33 -11.43
N LYS A 249 -9.55 -15.71 -10.41
CA LYS A 249 -8.84 -16.44 -9.34
C LYS A 249 -9.79 -17.28 -8.47
N TYR A 250 -10.97 -16.77 -8.15
CA TYR A 250 -11.97 -17.53 -7.40
C TYR A 250 -12.53 -18.68 -8.24
N GLU A 251 -12.73 -18.49 -9.55
CA GLU A 251 -13.10 -19.58 -10.46
C GLU A 251 -12.01 -20.66 -10.53
N GLU A 252 -10.75 -20.28 -10.78
CA GLU A 252 -9.60 -21.19 -10.82
C GLU A 252 -9.44 -22.02 -9.53
N LYS A 253 -9.77 -21.43 -8.37
CA LYS A 253 -9.72 -22.10 -7.06
C LYS A 253 -10.99 -22.87 -6.71
N ASN A 254 -11.99 -22.95 -7.60
CA ASN A 254 -13.31 -23.55 -7.36
C ASN A 254 -14.01 -22.93 -6.14
N ARG A 255 -13.91 -21.60 -6.01
CA ARG A 255 -14.43 -20.78 -4.91
C ARG A 255 -15.40 -19.69 -5.39
N SER A 256 -15.92 -19.80 -6.62
CA SER A 256 -16.82 -18.80 -7.22
C SER A 256 -18.06 -18.49 -6.39
N MET A 257 -18.52 -19.43 -5.54
CA MET A 257 -19.66 -19.22 -4.64
C MET A 257 -19.42 -18.09 -3.61
N TRP A 258 -18.16 -17.74 -3.33
CA TRP A 258 -17.80 -16.65 -2.40
C TRP A 258 -17.60 -15.31 -3.11
N PHE A 259 -17.62 -15.28 -4.44
CA PHE A 259 -17.21 -14.10 -5.19
C PHE A 259 -18.15 -12.90 -5.03
N SER A 260 -19.45 -13.12 -4.79
CA SER A 260 -20.37 -12.01 -4.51
C SER A 260 -19.97 -11.22 -3.27
N ALA A 261 -19.66 -11.90 -2.16
CA ALA A 261 -19.18 -11.27 -0.93
C ALA A 261 -17.84 -10.55 -1.17
N VAL A 262 -16.91 -11.19 -1.89
CA VAL A 262 -15.61 -10.60 -2.23
C VAL A 262 -15.78 -9.33 -3.07
N SER A 263 -16.64 -9.38 -4.08
CA SER A 263 -16.93 -8.23 -4.94
C SER A 263 -17.51 -7.07 -4.13
N ASP A 264 -18.45 -7.35 -3.24
CA ASP A 264 -19.07 -6.32 -2.39
C ASP A 264 -18.06 -5.71 -1.42
N ILE A 265 -17.22 -6.52 -0.76
CA ILE A 265 -16.14 -6.05 0.12
C ILE A 265 -15.18 -5.12 -0.63
N VAL A 266 -14.75 -5.51 -1.85
CA VAL A 266 -13.86 -4.68 -2.67
C VAL A 266 -14.55 -3.36 -3.03
N ARG A 267 -15.81 -3.41 -3.47
CA ARG A 267 -16.55 -2.24 -3.95
C ARG A 267 -16.91 -1.24 -2.86
N ILE A 268 -17.30 -1.70 -1.67
CA ILE A 268 -17.62 -0.79 -0.55
C ILE A 268 -16.36 -0.08 -0.05
N ASN A 269 -15.24 -0.79 0.08
CA ASN A 269 -13.96 -0.19 0.44
C ASN A 269 -13.44 0.75 -0.65
N GLY A 270 -13.58 0.39 -1.92
CA GLY A 270 -13.20 1.24 -3.04
C GLY A 270 -14.06 2.51 -3.15
N ALA A 271 -15.34 2.44 -2.81
CA ALA A 271 -16.21 3.61 -2.71
C ALA A 271 -15.80 4.57 -1.59
N PHE A 272 -15.50 4.06 -0.38
CA PHE A 272 -14.93 4.90 0.68
C PHE A 272 -13.65 5.59 0.23
N SER A 273 -12.78 4.85 -0.46
CA SER A 273 -11.54 5.40 -0.96
C SER A 273 -11.74 6.53 -1.99
N ARG A 274 -12.67 6.36 -2.94
CA ARG A 274 -13.00 7.41 -3.92
C ARG A 274 -13.62 8.64 -3.28
N VAL A 275 -14.47 8.47 -2.27
CA VAL A 275 -15.01 9.62 -1.52
C VAL A 275 -13.88 10.43 -0.88
N VAL A 276 -12.92 9.76 -0.24
CA VAL A 276 -11.82 10.43 0.48
C VAL A 276 -10.81 11.06 -0.48
N ALA A 277 -10.34 10.31 -1.47
CA ALA A 277 -9.20 10.74 -2.30
C ALA A 277 -9.61 11.44 -3.60
N GLU A 278 -10.80 11.14 -4.13
CA GLU A 278 -11.29 11.67 -5.42
C GLU A 278 -12.51 12.59 -5.24
N HIS A 279 -13.01 12.76 -4.01
CA HIS A 279 -14.20 13.55 -3.68
C HIS A 279 -15.43 13.13 -4.49
N GLU A 280 -15.53 11.83 -4.79
CA GLU A 280 -16.59 11.24 -5.60
C GLU A 280 -17.58 10.44 -4.75
N ASN A 281 -18.81 10.96 -4.60
CA ASN A 281 -19.90 10.20 -4.00
C ASN A 281 -20.27 9.00 -4.88
N CYS A 282 -20.46 7.84 -4.27
CA CYS A 282 -20.69 6.59 -4.98
C CYS A 282 -22.08 6.03 -4.67
N GLU A 283 -22.72 5.41 -5.67
CA GLU A 283 -23.87 4.55 -5.45
C GLU A 283 -23.52 3.11 -5.85
N LEU A 284 -23.82 2.16 -4.97
CA LEU A 284 -23.52 0.75 -5.13
C LEU A 284 -24.79 -0.07 -5.05
N GLU A 285 -24.83 -1.16 -5.80
CA GLU A 285 -25.75 -2.28 -5.60
C GLU A 285 -24.92 -3.44 -5.04
N LEU A 286 -25.22 -3.85 -3.81
CA LEU A 286 -24.50 -4.91 -3.10
C LEU A 286 -25.43 -6.08 -2.84
N SER A 287 -24.85 -7.28 -2.73
CA SER A 287 -25.52 -8.52 -2.37
C SER A 287 -25.68 -8.69 -0.86
N TYR A 288 -24.85 -8.01 -0.06
CA TYR A 288 -24.88 -8.04 1.40
C TYR A 288 -24.99 -6.63 1.99
N ASN A 289 -25.49 -6.54 3.23
CA ASN A 289 -25.57 -5.29 3.96
C ASN A 289 -24.15 -4.78 4.28
N PRO A 290 -23.84 -3.49 4.06
CA PRO A 290 -22.55 -2.90 4.43
C PRO A 290 -22.15 -3.09 5.90
N ASP A 291 -23.11 -3.08 6.84
CA ASP A 291 -22.82 -3.30 8.27
C ASP A 291 -22.14 -4.66 8.47
N ASP A 292 -22.59 -5.70 7.76
CA ASP A 292 -21.99 -7.03 7.84
C ASP A 292 -20.65 -7.08 7.09
N LEU A 293 -20.57 -6.45 5.91
CA LEU A 293 -19.37 -6.41 5.06
C LEU A 293 -18.17 -5.69 5.71
N LEU A 294 -18.45 -4.71 6.58
CA LEU A 294 -17.45 -3.93 7.31
C LEU A 294 -17.21 -4.46 8.73
N SER A 295 -17.96 -5.48 9.14
CA SER A 295 -17.79 -6.12 10.44
C SER A 295 -16.61 -7.11 10.45
N PRO A 296 -16.14 -7.51 11.64
CA PRO A 296 -15.15 -8.58 11.76
C PRO A 296 -15.59 -9.94 11.15
N ASP A 297 -16.89 -10.17 10.93
CA ASP A 297 -17.37 -11.41 10.33
C ASP A 297 -16.87 -11.57 8.89
N ALA A 298 -16.66 -10.47 8.18
CA ALA A 298 -16.11 -10.46 6.83
C ALA A 298 -14.63 -10.88 6.77
N TYR A 299 -13.93 -11.01 7.90
CA TYR A 299 -12.52 -11.44 7.93
C TYR A 299 -12.32 -12.93 7.59
N ASP A 300 -13.36 -13.75 7.71
CA ASP A 300 -13.39 -15.11 7.17
C ASP A 300 -14.51 -15.21 6.12
N ILE A 301 -14.14 -15.01 4.86
CA ILE A 301 -15.07 -15.02 3.72
C ILE A 301 -15.92 -16.30 3.65
N ALA A 302 -15.34 -17.45 4.00
CA ALA A 302 -16.07 -18.71 3.93
C ALA A 302 -17.13 -18.76 5.05
N HIS A 303 -16.75 -18.39 6.26
CA HIS A 303 -17.67 -18.29 7.38
C HIS A 303 -18.78 -17.26 7.11
N PHE A 304 -18.41 -16.07 6.65
CA PHE A 304 -19.32 -14.97 6.29
C PHE A 304 -20.42 -15.44 5.33
N CYS A 305 -20.04 -16.10 4.23
CA CYS A 305 -21.00 -16.60 3.25
C CYS A 305 -21.93 -17.70 3.80
N ASP A 306 -21.49 -18.44 4.83
CA ASP A 306 -22.28 -19.51 5.45
C ASP A 306 -23.24 -18.98 6.53
N THR A 307 -22.96 -17.83 7.13
CA THR A 307 -23.69 -17.32 8.31
C THR A 307 -24.48 -16.05 8.07
N VAL A 308 -24.03 -15.19 7.15
CA VAL A 308 -24.67 -13.91 6.84
C VAL A 308 -25.66 -14.10 5.68
N PRO A 309 -26.94 -13.74 5.85
CA PRO A 309 -27.90 -13.84 4.77
C PRO A 309 -27.60 -12.81 3.68
N MET A 310 -27.71 -13.24 2.42
CA MET A 310 -27.63 -12.34 1.29
C MET A 310 -28.92 -11.49 1.22
N GLU A 311 -28.76 -10.18 1.29
CA GLU A 311 -29.82 -9.19 1.23
C GLU A 311 -29.42 -8.08 0.25
N ASN A 312 -29.91 -8.17 -0.99
CA ASN A 312 -29.61 -7.19 -2.02
C ASN A 312 -30.02 -5.78 -1.55
N CYS A 313 -29.09 -4.86 -1.55
CA CYS A 313 -29.32 -3.49 -1.10
C CYS A 313 -28.65 -2.47 -2.02
N ARG A 314 -29.21 -1.26 -2.04
CA ARG A 314 -28.61 -0.11 -2.69
C ARG A 314 -28.01 0.80 -1.62
N VAL A 315 -26.80 1.24 -1.85
CA VAL A 315 -26.00 1.97 -0.87
C VAL A 315 -25.49 3.25 -1.50
N SER A 316 -25.58 4.37 -0.79
CA SER A 316 -24.94 5.63 -1.16
C SER A 316 -23.82 5.90 -0.17
N VAL A 317 -22.59 6.04 -0.68
CA VAL A 317 -21.39 6.38 0.08
C VAL A 317 -21.05 7.85 -0.20
N TYR A 318 -20.85 8.64 0.85
CA TYR A 318 -20.72 10.09 0.76
C TYR A 318 -19.72 10.65 1.78
N ASP A 319 -19.24 11.86 1.52
CA ASP A 319 -18.40 12.61 2.47
C ASP A 319 -19.25 13.17 3.62
N ALA A 320 -18.99 12.73 4.86
CA ALA A 320 -19.65 13.24 6.07
C ALA A 320 -18.85 14.33 6.79
N GLY A 321 -17.73 14.78 6.23
CA GLY A 321 -16.87 15.84 6.75
C GLY A 321 -15.63 15.30 7.49
N ASP A 322 -15.83 14.50 8.54
CA ASP A 322 -14.71 13.95 9.33
C ASP A 322 -14.17 12.64 8.73
N ALA A 323 -15.06 11.81 8.19
CA ALA A 323 -14.78 10.52 7.55
C ALA A 323 -15.88 10.23 6.53
N PRO A 324 -15.63 9.38 5.52
CA PRO A 324 -16.68 8.98 4.61
C PRO A 324 -17.68 8.07 5.33
N ASP A 325 -18.96 8.18 4.97
CA ASP A 325 -20.06 7.45 5.60
C ASP A 325 -20.99 6.90 4.51
N TYR A 326 -21.96 6.06 4.90
CA TYR A 326 -22.89 5.45 3.96
C TYR A 326 -24.32 5.39 4.49
N ARG A 327 -25.28 5.24 3.57
CA ARG A 327 -26.69 4.98 3.88
C ARG A 327 -27.33 4.04 2.88
N LEU A 328 -28.32 3.29 3.34
CA LEU A 328 -29.20 2.49 2.48
C LEU A 328 -30.17 3.41 1.72
N VAL A 329 -30.44 3.11 0.45
CA VAL A 329 -31.25 3.92 -0.49
C VAL A 329 -32.53 3.19 -0.90
#